data_AF-A0A160TQP0-F1
#
_entry.id   AF-A0A160TQP0-F1
#
_cell.length_a   1.000
_cell.length_b   1.000
_cell.length_c   1.000
_cell.angle_alpha   90.00
_cell.angle_beta   90.00
_cell.angle_gamma   90.00
#
_symmetry.space_group_name_H-M   'P 1'
#
loop_
_entity.id
_entity.type
_entity.pdbx_description
1 polymer ?
#
loop_
_entity_poly.entity_id
_entity_poly.type
_entity_poly.pdbx_seq_one_letter_code
_entity_poly.pdbx_strand_id
1 'polypeptide(L)'
;MEDDLDHRSRDEWQTRLCEASHRFSTALKELHQTNPWPENPTLEQAINMLATELWDRGFSQTDIGSAFRNALADLPRYTAGDEVRP
;
A
#
# COMPACT_ATOMS: atom_id res chain seq x y z
N MET A 1 -1.64 -13.32 -30.84
CA MET A 1 -0.82 -12.13 -31.17
C MET A 1 -1.35 -10.86 -30.53
N GLU A 2 -2.61 -10.46 -30.77
CA GLU A 2 -3.21 -9.29 -30.07
C GLU A 2 -3.48 -9.58 -28.58
N ASP A 3 -3.99 -10.78 -28.27
CA ASP A 3 -4.13 -11.25 -26.90
C ASP A 3 -2.78 -11.27 -26.15
N ASP A 4 -1.68 -11.72 -26.77
CA ASP A 4 -0.36 -11.79 -26.14
C ASP A 4 0.27 -10.42 -25.84
N LEU A 5 -0.19 -9.36 -26.50
CA LEU A 5 0.23 -7.98 -26.23
C LEU A 5 -0.57 -7.38 -25.07
N ASP A 6 -1.86 -7.66 -25.01
CA ASP A 6 -2.74 -7.25 -23.90
C ASP A 6 -2.31 -7.89 -22.57
N HIS A 7 -1.97 -9.19 -22.57
CA HIS A 7 -1.46 -9.88 -21.38
C HIS A 7 -0.14 -9.26 -20.88
N ARG A 8 0.82 -9.01 -21.78
CA ARG A 8 2.10 -8.37 -21.40
C ARG A 8 1.90 -6.97 -20.84
N SER A 9 1.02 -6.18 -21.44
CA SER A 9 0.71 -4.83 -20.94
C SER A 9 0.10 -4.86 -19.53
N ARG A 10 -0.76 -5.85 -19.24
CA ARG A 10 -1.35 -6.02 -17.91
C ARG A 10 -0.31 -6.46 -16.89
N ASP A 11 0.58 -7.38 -17.25
CA ASP A 11 1.66 -7.86 -16.39
C ASP A 11 2.66 -6.75 -16.05
N GLU A 12 3.02 -5.92 -17.04
CA GLU A 12 3.88 -4.75 -16.82
C GLU A 12 3.23 -3.73 -15.89
N TRP A 13 1.92 -3.46 -16.09
CA TRP A 13 1.19 -2.56 -15.20
C TRP A 13 1.13 -3.11 -13.76
N GLN A 14 0.82 -4.40 -13.60
CA GLN A 14 0.76 -5.07 -12.30
C GLN A 14 2.12 -5.04 -11.61
N THR A 15 3.20 -5.28 -12.35
CA THR A 15 4.59 -5.21 -11.85
C THR A 15 4.90 -3.82 -11.30
N ARG A 16 4.55 -2.77 -12.06
CA ARG A 16 4.77 -1.38 -11.64
C ARG A 16 3.96 -1.00 -10.40
N LEU A 17 2.72 -1.49 -10.30
CA LEU A 17 1.91 -1.29 -9.10
C LEU A 17 2.56 -1.96 -7.88
N CYS A 18 2.97 -3.22 -7.99
CA CYS A 18 3.65 -3.94 -6.93
C CYS A 18 4.96 -3.24 -6.50
N GLU A 19 5.75 -2.76 -7.46
CA GLU A 19 6.99 -2.04 -7.18
C GLU A 19 6.73 -0.73 -6.42
N ALA A 20 5.72 0.04 -6.81
CA ALA A 20 5.35 1.28 -6.12
C ALA A 20 4.93 0.99 -4.65
N SER A 21 4.09 -0.03 -4.43
CA SER A 21 3.68 -0.45 -3.09
C SER A 21 4.87 -0.94 -2.25
N HIS A 22 5.78 -1.72 -2.84
CA HIS A 22 6.98 -2.22 -2.15
C HIS A 22 7.92 -1.09 -1.73
N ARG A 23 8.17 -0.11 -2.60
CA ARG A 23 9.02 1.05 -2.27
C ARG A 23 8.45 1.85 -1.09
N PHE A 24 7.14 2.09 -1.08
CA PHE A 24 6.48 2.78 0.03
C PHE A 24 6.59 2.01 1.35
N SER A 25 6.29 0.70 1.34
CA SER A 25 6.30 -0.11 2.57
C SER A 25 7.70 -0.29 3.15
N THR A 26 8.72 -0.47 2.29
CA THR A 26 10.12 -0.57 2.71
C THR A 26 10.59 0.73 3.37
N ALA A 27 10.39 1.87 2.72
CA ALA A 27 10.78 3.17 3.28
C ALA A 27 10.08 3.46 4.62
N LEU A 28 8.79 3.13 4.73
CA LEU A 28 8.05 3.28 5.98
C LEU A 28 8.59 2.36 7.09
N LYS A 29 8.95 1.11 6.76
CA LYS A 29 9.51 0.18 7.73
C LYS A 29 10.86 0.67 8.26
N GLU A 30 11.71 1.18 7.39
CA GLU A 30 13.00 1.79 7.76
C GLU A 30 12.78 2.98 8.69
N LEU A 31 11.92 3.93 8.32
CA LEU A 31 11.58 5.09 9.16
C LEU A 31 11.02 4.69 10.52
N HIS A 32 10.19 3.64 10.55
CA HIS A 32 9.63 3.12 11.80
C HIS A 32 10.72 2.54 12.72
N GLN A 33 11.69 1.82 12.15
CA GLN A 33 12.80 1.24 12.92
C GLN A 33 13.79 2.30 13.42
N THR A 34 13.94 3.41 12.69
CA THR A 34 14.84 4.52 13.07
C THR A 34 14.13 5.67 13.77
N ASN A 35 12.84 5.53 14.11
CA ASN A 35 12.05 6.61 14.67
C ASN A 35 12.61 7.04 16.05
N PRO A 36 13.08 8.29 16.21
CA PRO A 36 13.62 8.75 17.48
C PRO A 36 12.54 9.08 18.52
N TRP A 37 11.25 9.08 18.14
CA TRP A 37 10.12 9.44 19.00
C TRP A 37 9.16 8.25 19.20
N PRO A 38 9.29 7.48 20.30
CA PRO A 38 8.45 6.31 20.55
C PRO A 38 6.95 6.63 20.73
N GLU A 39 6.63 7.85 21.17
CA GLU A 39 5.27 8.35 21.33
C GLU A 39 4.56 8.69 20.00
N ASN A 40 5.32 8.72 18.90
CA ASN A 40 4.84 9.11 17.59
C ASN A 40 4.68 7.87 16.69
N PRO A 41 3.48 7.28 16.58
CA PRO A 41 3.27 6.07 15.78
C PRO A 41 3.51 6.37 14.29
N THR A 42 4.62 5.86 13.76
CA THR A 42 5.06 6.10 12.37
C THR A 42 4.02 5.65 11.35
N LEU A 43 3.36 4.52 11.60
CA LEU A 43 2.35 3.96 10.70
C LEU A 43 1.15 4.91 10.57
N GLU A 44 0.60 5.38 11.69
CA GLU A 44 -0.58 6.27 11.67
C GLU A 44 -0.27 7.58 10.92
N GLN A 45 0.88 8.18 11.19
CA GLN A 45 1.32 9.39 10.49
C GLN A 45 1.49 9.15 8.99
N ALA A 46 2.11 8.05 8.60
CA ALA A 46 2.34 7.72 7.21
C ALA A 46 1.04 7.44 6.45
N ILE A 47 0.08 6.74 7.06
CA ILE A 47 -1.24 6.49 6.45
C ILE A 47 -2.03 7.79 6.31
N ASN A 48 -2.00 8.67 7.30
CA ASN A 48 -2.63 9.99 7.19
C ASN A 48 -2.02 10.82 6.05
N MET A 49 -0.69 10.86 5.97
CA MET A 49 0.01 11.58 4.90
C MET A 49 -0.27 10.97 3.52
N LEU A 50 -0.27 9.64 3.41
CA LEU A 50 -0.63 8.94 2.17
C LEU A 50 -2.06 9.29 1.72
N ALA A 51 -3.02 9.33 2.64
CA ALA A 51 -4.39 9.70 2.31
C ALA A 51 -4.48 11.14 1.76
N THR A 52 -3.74 12.09 2.33
CA THR A 52 -3.65 13.47 1.82
C THR A 52 -3.01 13.51 0.43
N GLU A 53 -1.88 12.82 0.23
CA GLU A 53 -1.19 12.79 -1.06
C GLU A 53 -2.03 12.14 -2.17
N LEU A 54 -2.84 11.14 -1.84
CA LEU A 54 -3.81 10.53 -2.76
C LEU A 54 -4.92 11.52 -3.11
N TRP A 55 -5.45 12.23 -2.12
CA TRP A 55 -6.46 13.26 -2.34
C TRP A 55 -5.93 14.38 -3.26
N ASP A 56 -4.70 14.85 -3.03
CA ASP A 56 -4.02 15.85 -3.88
C ASP A 56 -3.82 15.37 -5.33
N ARG A 57 -3.78 14.04 -5.55
CA ARG A 57 -3.67 13.40 -6.87
C ARG A 57 -5.02 13.06 -7.50
N GLY A 58 -6.12 13.54 -6.92
CA GLY A 58 -7.45 13.45 -7.50
C GLY A 58 -8.26 12.22 -7.11
N PHE A 59 -7.79 11.41 -6.14
CA PHE A 59 -8.63 10.36 -5.57
C PHE A 59 -9.68 10.97 -4.62
N SER A 60 -10.91 10.46 -4.66
CA SER A 60 -11.95 10.94 -3.74
C SER A 60 -11.78 10.34 -2.34
N GLN A 61 -12.28 11.05 -1.32
CA GLN A 61 -12.34 10.52 0.04
C GLN A 61 -13.06 9.17 0.12
N THR A 62 -14.11 9.00 -0.68
CA THR A 62 -14.89 7.74 -0.77
C THR A 62 -14.05 6.60 -1.31
N ASP A 63 -13.26 6.85 -2.36
CA ASP A 63 -12.39 5.83 -2.97
C ASP A 63 -11.27 5.43 -2.02
N ILE A 64 -10.59 6.43 -1.43
CA ILE A 64 -9.50 6.20 -0.46
C ILE A 64 -10.03 5.38 0.73
N GLY A 65 -11.15 5.80 1.32
CA GLY A 65 -11.75 5.11 2.46
C GLY A 65 -12.20 3.68 2.13
N SER A 66 -12.72 3.46 0.91
CA SER A 66 -13.13 2.13 0.47
C SER A 66 -11.94 1.21 0.22
N ALA A 67 -10.87 1.73 -0.38
CA ALA A 67 -9.63 0.98 -0.62
C ALA A 67 -9.01 0.50 0.69
N PHE A 68 -8.88 1.39 1.70
CA PHE A 68 -8.34 1.00 3.00
C PHE A 68 -9.21 -0.06 3.72
N ARG A 69 -10.54 0.10 3.70
CA ARG A 69 -11.44 -0.90 4.32
C ARG A 69 -11.33 -2.26 3.65
N ASN A 70 -11.30 -2.31 2.33
CA ASN A 70 -11.17 -3.56 1.59
C ASN A 70 -9.82 -4.23 1.86
N ALA A 71 -8.73 -3.45 1.86
CA ALA A 71 -7.40 -3.97 2.18
C ALA A 71 -7.34 -4.58 3.58
N LEU A 72 -7.92 -3.91 4.59
CA LEU A 72 -8.00 -4.43 5.96
C LEU A 72 -8.83 -5.72 6.04
N ALA A 73 -9.95 -5.79 5.32
CA ALA A 73 -10.79 -6.99 5.26
C ALA A 73 -10.09 -8.18 4.59
N ASP A 74 -9.14 -7.92 3.68
CA ASP A 74 -8.36 -8.95 2.98
C ASP A 74 -7.11 -9.41 3.75
N LEU A 75 -6.61 -8.66 4.74
CA LEU A 75 -5.45 -9.06 5.54
C LEU A 75 -5.59 -10.46 6.18
N PRO A 76 -6.73 -10.86 6.78
CA PRO A 76 -6.93 -12.20 7.32
C PRO A 76 -6.64 -13.34 6.34
N ARG A 77 -6.87 -13.12 5.03
CA ARG A 77 -6.57 -14.10 3.98
C ARG A 77 -5.07 -14.34 3.83
N TYR A 78 -4.25 -13.36 4.20
CA TYR A 78 -2.80 -13.40 4.07
C TYR A 78 -2.06 -13.64 5.38
N THR A 79 -2.74 -13.48 6.52
CA THR A 79 -2.16 -13.78 7.84
C THR A 79 -2.32 -15.24 8.22
N ALA A 80 -3.36 -15.97 7.76
CA ALA A 80 -3.55 -17.40 8.08
C ALA A 80 -3.32 -17.79 9.56
N GLY A 81 -3.50 -16.85 10.49
CA GLY A 81 -3.19 -16.99 11.92
C GLY A 81 -2.02 -16.15 12.45
N ASP A 82 -1.09 -15.70 11.61
CA ASP A 82 0.07 -14.89 11.99
C ASP A 82 -0.05 -13.46 11.43
N GLU A 83 -0.04 -12.44 12.31
CA GLU A 83 -0.20 -11.03 11.94
C GLU A 83 0.88 -10.49 10.97
N VAL A 84 1.96 -11.25 10.74
CA VAL A 84 3.12 -10.87 9.93
C VAL A 84 3.48 -12.02 8.99
N ARG A 85 3.66 -11.72 7.69
CA ARG A 85 4.25 -12.69 6.76
C ARG A 85 5.75 -12.90 7.09
N PRO A 86 6.25 -14.14 7.09
CA PRO A 86 7.68 -14.43 7.32
C PRO A 86 8.59 -13.81 6.26
#